data_AF-A0A7J8QQK3-F1
#
_entry.id   AF-A0A7J8QQK3-F1
#
_cell.length_a   1.000
_cell.length_b   1.000
_cell.length_c   1.000
_cell.angle_alpha   90.00
_cell.angle_beta   90.00
_cell.angle_gamma   90.00
#
_symmetry.space_group_name_H-M   'P 1'
#
loop_
_entity.id
_entity.type
_entity.pdbx_description
1 polymer ?
#
loop_
_entity_poly.entity_id
_entity_poly.type
_entity_poly.pdbx_seq_one_letter_code
_entity_poly.pdbx_strand_id
1 'polypeptide(L)'
;VLERALEECGDDLDSAIRSLNELCLGSADRNAAAADKTGVELEGNVQIQTQGITANGDVPTKEQTSPEAFSMDGSDWVELFVREMLNASNIDDARARASRALEVFDKSIHARAGAEVAQNYHQENMMLKEQLETLIQENTILKRAVAVQHERQKEYENQSQELQHLKQVISQYQEQLRTLEINNYALTMHLKQAQQSSNIPGRFNPDVF
;
A
#
# COMPACT_ATOMS: atom_id res chain seq x y z
N VAL A 1 -16.51 -3.94 13.32
CA VAL A 1 -15.96 -2.61 13.70
C VAL A 1 -16.17 -1.63 12.54
N LEU A 2 -15.66 -1.93 11.35
CA LEU A 2 -15.91 -1.15 10.12
C LEU A 2 -17.40 -0.95 9.79
N GLU A 3 -18.17 -2.04 9.76
CA GLU A 3 -19.61 -1.99 9.43
C GLU A 3 -20.41 -1.17 10.44
N ARG A 4 -20.03 -1.25 11.72
CA ARG A 4 -20.66 -0.49 12.81
C ARG A 4 -20.31 1.00 12.78
N ALA A 5 -19.06 1.33 12.43
CA ALA A 5 -18.60 2.72 12.29
C ALA A 5 -19.25 3.41 11.08
N LEU A 6 -19.58 2.66 10.03
CA LEU A 6 -20.27 3.18 8.84
C LEU A 6 -21.74 3.50 9.13
N GLU A 7 -22.45 2.61 9.84
CA GLU A 7 -23.83 2.85 10.27
C GLU A 7 -23.95 4.02 11.26
N GLU A 8 -22.99 4.16 12.19
CA GLU A 8 -23.00 5.21 13.22
C GLU A 8 -22.61 6.59 12.66
N CYS A 9 -21.86 6.63 11.55
CA CYS A 9 -21.52 7.85 10.81
C CYS A 9 -22.49 8.17 9.64
N GLY A 10 -23.61 7.45 9.52
CA GLY A 10 -24.66 7.75 8.55
C GLY A 10 -24.20 7.65 7.10
N ASP A 11 -23.47 6.59 6.76
CA ASP A 11 -22.90 6.34 5.42
C ASP A 11 -21.95 7.45 4.90
N ASP A 12 -21.55 8.41 5.74
CA ASP A 12 -20.50 9.37 5.41
C ASP A 12 -19.12 8.76 5.64
N LEU A 13 -18.49 8.39 4.52
CA LEU A 13 -17.18 7.73 4.49
C LEU A 13 -16.09 8.55 5.20
N ASP A 14 -16.10 9.88 5.05
CA ASP A 14 -15.07 10.74 5.63
C ASP A 14 -15.19 10.82 7.16
N SER A 15 -16.42 10.78 7.67
CA SER A 15 -16.69 10.72 9.12
C SER A 15 -16.35 9.35 9.71
N ALA A 16 -16.63 8.26 8.98
CA ALA A 16 -16.26 6.90 9.38
C ALA A 16 -14.73 6.72 9.44
N ILE A 17 -13.98 7.27 8.48
CA ILE A 17 -12.51 7.24 8.48
C ILE A 17 -11.93 8.02 9.67
N ARG A 18 -12.48 9.19 10.00
CA ARG A 18 -12.07 9.96 11.19
C ARG A 18 -12.34 9.20 12.48
N SER A 19 -13.55 8.66 12.66
CA SER A 19 -13.93 7.90 13.85
C SER A 19 -13.05 6.66 14.05
N LEU A 20 -12.76 5.93 12.97
CA LEU A 20 -11.91 4.74 13.02
C LEU A 20 -10.47 5.09 13.42
N ASN A 21 -9.93 6.19 12.88
CA ASN A 21 -8.60 6.67 13.24
C ASN A 21 -8.53 7.13 14.71
N GLU A 22 -9.55 7.81 15.22
CA GLU A 22 -9.64 8.18 16.64
C GLU A 22 -9.75 6.96 17.56
N LEU A 23 -10.48 5.92 17.16
CA LEU A 23 -10.59 4.66 17.90
C LEU A 23 -9.25 3.89 17.93
N CYS A 24 -8.54 3.87 16.80
CA CYS A 24 -7.21 3.25 16.71
C CYS A 24 -6.16 4.01 17.53
N LEU A 25 -6.13 5.35 17.45
CA LEU A 25 -5.24 6.21 18.23
C LEU A 25 -5.57 6.18 19.72
N GLY A 26 -6.85 6.19 20.09
CA GLY A 26 -7.30 6.04 21.48
C GLY A 26 -7.00 4.64 22.07
N SER A 27 -6.91 3.61 21.23
CA SER A 27 -6.44 2.28 21.66
C SER A 27 -4.92 2.24 21.88
N ALA A 28 -4.17 3.00 21.08
CA ALA A 28 -2.72 3.15 21.22
C ALA A 28 -2.37 3.97 22.48
N ASP A 29 -3.11 5.04 22.79
CA ASP A 29 -2.91 5.84 24.00
C ASP A 29 -3.25 5.09 25.29
N ARG A 30 -4.25 4.20 25.27
CA ARG A 30 -4.53 3.30 26.41
C ARG A 30 -3.44 2.25 26.63
N ASN A 31 -2.73 1.86 25.57
CA ASN A 31 -1.60 0.94 25.65
C ASN A 31 -0.28 1.67 26.00
N ALA A 32 -0.12 2.93 25.58
CA ALA A 32 1.02 3.78 25.93
C ALA A 32 0.99 4.23 27.40
N ALA A 33 -0.19 4.53 27.96
CA ALA A 33 -0.34 4.84 29.38
C ALA A 33 0.00 3.65 30.31
N ALA A 34 0.01 2.41 29.79
CA ALA A 34 0.48 1.23 30.50
C ALA A 34 2.00 1.02 30.39
N ALA A 35 2.66 1.64 29.42
CA ALA A 35 4.10 1.49 29.13
C ALA A 35 4.97 2.62 29.70
N ASP A 36 4.38 3.67 30.27
CA ASP A 36 5.07 4.89 30.74
C ASP A 36 5.81 4.73 32.10
N LYS A 37 6.36 3.54 32.35
CA LYS A 37 7.30 3.28 33.45
C LYS A 37 8.56 2.59 32.95
N THR A 38 9.28 3.23 32.04
CA THR A 38 10.75 3.21 31.99
C THR A 38 11.20 4.09 30.83
N GLY A 39 11.61 5.32 31.15
CA GLY A 39 12.28 6.18 30.18
C GLY A 39 13.68 5.67 29.85
N VAL A 40 14.16 6.02 28.66
CA VAL A 40 15.37 6.83 28.44
C VAL A 40 15.44 7.14 26.94
N GLU A 41 15.55 8.43 26.66
CA GLU A 41 15.82 9.04 25.36
C GLU A 41 17.15 8.56 24.76
N LEU A 42 17.23 8.44 23.44
CA LEU A 42 18.41 8.86 22.67
C LEU A 42 18.11 8.89 21.17
N GLU A 43 17.99 10.11 20.63
CA GLU A 43 18.12 10.43 19.21
C GLU A 43 19.57 10.22 18.74
N GLY A 44 19.78 9.90 17.45
CA GLY A 44 21.13 9.97 16.89
C GLY A 44 21.40 9.37 15.51
N ASN A 45 20.70 9.85 14.49
CA ASN A 45 21.19 10.13 13.12
C ASN A 45 21.69 9.01 12.18
N VAL A 46 21.28 9.19 10.91
CA VAL A 46 21.44 8.38 9.70
C VAL A 46 22.82 8.57 9.06
N GLN A 47 23.47 7.50 8.58
CA GLN A 47 24.14 7.57 7.27
C GLN A 47 24.30 6.19 6.59
N ILE A 48 23.61 6.06 5.46
CA ILE A 48 23.71 4.99 4.47
C ILE A 48 24.97 5.22 3.64
N GLN A 49 25.81 4.19 3.44
CA GLN A 49 26.70 4.11 2.28
C GLN A 49 26.87 2.68 1.79
N THR A 50 26.45 2.49 0.55
CA THR A 50 26.47 1.29 -0.28
C THR A 50 27.72 1.32 -1.16
N GLN A 51 28.59 0.29 -1.13
CA GLN A 51 29.48 0.00 -2.25
C GLN A 51 29.95 -1.47 -2.18
N GLY A 52 29.79 -2.19 -3.28
CA GLY A 52 30.03 -3.63 -3.38
C GLY A 52 31.47 -4.06 -3.74
N ILE A 53 31.73 -5.31 -3.35
CA ILE A 53 32.44 -6.39 -4.05
C ILE A 53 33.87 -6.14 -4.55
N THR A 54 34.84 -6.77 -3.87
CA THR A 54 35.87 -7.61 -4.52
C THR A 54 36.29 -8.77 -3.61
N ALA A 55 36.46 -9.92 -4.24
CA ALA A 55 36.67 -11.24 -3.67
C ALA A 55 38.10 -11.49 -3.14
N ASN A 56 38.15 -12.47 -2.22
CA ASN A 56 39.26 -13.38 -1.88
C ASN A 56 40.48 -12.79 -1.15
N GLY A 57 40.50 -13.01 0.16
CA GLY A 57 41.67 -12.93 1.02
C GLY A 57 41.48 -13.88 2.20
N ASP A 58 42.06 -15.07 2.05
CA ASP A 58 42.11 -16.19 2.99
C ASP A 58 42.57 -15.74 4.39
N VAL A 59 41.74 -15.92 5.43
CA VAL A 59 42.11 -15.74 6.84
C VAL A 59 41.48 -16.86 7.66
N PRO A 60 42.24 -17.50 8.59
CA PRO A 60 41.98 -18.86 9.02
C PRO A 60 40.73 -18.99 9.87
N THR A 61 40.02 -20.09 9.61
CA THR A 61 39.05 -20.76 10.48
C THR A 61 39.52 -20.73 11.93
N LYS A 62 39.08 -19.72 12.68
CA LYS A 62 39.07 -19.79 14.13
C LYS A 62 37.83 -20.63 14.45
N GLU A 63 38.04 -21.93 14.59
CA GLU A 63 37.11 -22.81 15.29
C GLU A 63 36.92 -22.22 16.70
N GLN A 64 36.01 -21.26 16.82
CA GLN A 64 35.29 -21.07 18.06
C GLN A 64 34.43 -22.31 18.20
N THR A 65 35.00 -23.30 18.87
CA THR A 65 34.24 -24.35 19.54
C THR A 65 33.13 -23.62 20.28
N SER A 66 31.93 -23.64 19.70
CA SER A 66 30.72 -23.29 20.44
C SER A 66 30.80 -24.11 21.71
N PRO A 67 30.68 -23.52 22.91
CA PRO A 67 30.45 -24.34 24.08
C PRO A 67 29.20 -25.13 23.73
N GLU A 68 29.33 -26.46 23.61
CA GLU A 68 28.22 -27.36 23.38
C GLU A 68 27.12 -26.90 24.32
N ALA A 69 26.08 -26.28 23.74
CA ALA A 69 24.94 -25.86 24.51
C ALA A 69 24.33 -27.19 24.94
N PHE A 70 24.64 -27.60 26.17
CA PHE A 70 24.01 -28.72 26.82
C PHE A 70 22.52 -28.37 26.88
N SER A 71 21.78 -28.77 25.84
CA SER A 71 20.34 -28.68 25.78
C SER A 71 19.79 -29.80 26.66
N MET A 72 20.05 -29.65 27.95
CA MET A 72 19.72 -30.57 29.00
C MET A 72 18.45 -30.03 29.66
N ASP A 73 17.42 -30.88 29.76
CA ASP A 73 16.15 -30.46 30.32
C ASP A 73 16.26 -30.28 31.84
N GLY A 74 15.29 -29.59 32.45
CA GLY A 74 15.26 -29.35 33.90
C GLY A 74 15.35 -30.63 34.71
N SER A 75 14.72 -31.72 34.25
CA SER A 75 14.79 -33.05 34.89
C SER A 75 16.21 -33.62 34.86
N ASP A 76 16.89 -33.49 33.72
CA ASP A 76 18.25 -34.01 33.55
C ASP A 76 19.24 -33.26 34.46
N TRP A 77 19.09 -31.94 34.57
CA TRP A 77 19.87 -31.11 35.49
C TRP A 77 19.70 -31.53 36.95
N VAL A 78 18.47 -31.84 37.36
CA VAL A 78 18.17 -32.33 38.71
C VAL A 78 18.86 -33.68 38.97
N GLU A 79 18.78 -34.62 38.01
CA GLU A 79 19.42 -35.93 38.15
C GLU A 79 20.96 -35.82 38.21
N LEU A 80 21.55 -34.97 37.36
CA LEU A 80 22.99 -34.70 37.38
C LEU A 80 23.42 -34.09 38.72
N PHE A 81 22.66 -33.13 39.23
CA PHE A 81 22.96 -32.47 40.50
C PHE A 81 22.89 -33.45 41.68
N VAL A 82 21.83 -34.24 41.76
CA VAL A 82 21.65 -35.26 42.81
C VAL A 82 22.76 -36.31 42.75
N ARG A 83 23.11 -36.79 41.55
CA ARG A 83 24.21 -37.75 41.34
C ARG A 83 25.56 -37.18 41.77
N GLU A 84 25.88 -35.94 41.42
CA GLU A 84 27.14 -35.31 41.83
C GLU A 84 27.24 -35.14 43.35
N MET A 85 26.14 -34.83 44.03
CA MET A 85 26.11 -34.70 45.48
C MET A 85 26.21 -36.06 46.20
N LEU A 86 25.55 -37.10 45.67
CA LEU A 86 25.63 -38.45 46.23
C LEU A 86 27.05 -39.05 46.14
N ASN A 87 27.81 -38.66 45.12
CA ASN A 87 29.18 -39.11 44.91
C ASN A 87 30.23 -38.26 45.65
N ALA A 88 29.82 -37.24 46.40
CA ALA A 88 30.74 -36.38 47.12
C ALA A 88 31.37 -37.11 48.32
N SER A 89 32.68 -36.94 48.51
CA SER A 89 33.40 -37.63 49.60
C SER A 89 33.24 -36.96 50.96
N ASN A 90 32.92 -35.65 50.97
CA ASN A 90 32.65 -34.85 52.16
C ASN A 90 31.86 -33.58 51.77
N ILE A 91 31.50 -32.78 52.76
CA ILE A 91 30.68 -31.58 52.56
C ILE A 91 31.38 -30.48 51.73
N ASP A 92 32.70 -30.39 51.81
CA ASP A 92 33.47 -29.39 51.05
C ASP A 92 33.57 -29.78 49.57
N ASP A 93 33.74 -31.07 49.27
CA ASP A 93 33.67 -31.63 47.92
C ASP A 93 32.26 -31.46 47.33
N ALA A 94 31.21 -31.73 48.10
CA ALA A 94 29.83 -31.48 47.69
C ALA A 94 29.60 -29.99 47.35
N ARG A 95 30.12 -29.07 48.16
CA ARG A 95 30.02 -27.62 47.91
C ARG A 95 30.76 -27.22 46.62
N ALA A 96 31.97 -27.74 46.41
CA ALA A 96 32.75 -27.45 45.20
C ALA A 96 32.05 -27.97 43.94
N ARG A 97 31.50 -29.20 43.99
CA ARG A 97 30.71 -29.79 42.92
C ARG A 97 29.42 -29.01 42.64
N ALA A 98 28.71 -28.60 43.68
CA ALA A 98 27.48 -27.82 43.54
C ALA A 98 27.77 -26.46 42.89
N SER A 99 28.83 -25.77 43.33
CA SER A 99 29.26 -24.50 42.73
C SER A 99 29.55 -24.64 41.25
N ARG A 100 30.26 -25.70 40.84
CA ARG A 100 30.59 -25.96 39.43
C ARG A 100 29.32 -26.29 38.62
N ALA A 101 28.46 -27.15 39.15
CA ALA A 101 27.22 -27.54 38.48
C ALA A 101 26.30 -26.33 38.25
N LEU A 102 26.18 -25.45 39.26
CA LEU A 102 25.40 -24.21 39.14
C LEU A 102 26.03 -23.21 38.17
N GLU A 103 27.36 -23.11 38.10
CA GLU A 103 28.02 -22.25 37.11
C GLU A 103 27.75 -22.72 35.67
N VAL A 104 27.79 -24.03 35.42
CA VAL A 104 27.46 -24.57 34.08
C VAL A 104 25.97 -24.40 33.78
N PHE A 105 25.10 -24.61 34.78
CA PHE A 105 23.67 -24.36 34.65
C PHE A 105 23.37 -22.90 34.29
N ASP A 106 23.99 -21.95 34.98
CA ASP A 106 23.84 -20.52 34.71
C ASP A 106 24.29 -20.15 33.29
N LYS A 107 25.45 -20.66 32.85
CA LYS A 107 25.92 -20.51 31.46
C LYS A 107 24.93 -21.11 30.45
N SER A 108 24.34 -22.26 30.76
CA SER A 108 23.34 -22.91 29.89
C SER A 108 22.05 -22.08 29.77
N ILE A 109 21.59 -21.47 30.87
CA ILE A 109 20.43 -20.58 30.87
C ILE A 109 20.72 -19.34 30.02
N HIS A 110 21.86 -18.67 30.26
CA HIS A 110 22.24 -17.48 29.51
C HIS A 110 22.38 -17.76 28.00
N ALA A 111 23.00 -18.89 27.63
CA ALA A 111 23.12 -19.30 26.25
C ALA A 111 21.75 -19.57 25.59
N ARG A 112 20.86 -20.30 26.29
CA ARG A 112 19.51 -20.58 25.79
C ARG A 112 18.67 -19.31 25.65
N ALA A 113 18.67 -18.44 26.65
CA ALA A 113 17.95 -17.17 26.61
C ALA A 113 18.46 -16.28 25.46
N GLY A 114 19.78 -16.21 25.27
CA GLY A 114 20.37 -15.49 24.15
C GLY A 114 19.98 -16.06 22.78
N ALA A 115 19.97 -17.39 22.65
CA ALA A 115 19.53 -18.06 21.42
C ALA A 115 18.04 -17.83 21.13
N GLU A 116 17.19 -17.88 22.15
CA GLU A 116 15.75 -17.61 22.04
C GLU A 116 15.46 -16.17 21.61
N VAL A 117 16.17 -15.19 22.17
CA VAL A 117 16.07 -13.78 21.76
C VAL A 117 16.51 -13.61 20.30
N ALA A 118 17.64 -14.22 19.91
CA ALA A 118 18.14 -14.15 18.54
C ALA A 118 17.18 -14.82 17.54
N GLN A 119 16.58 -15.95 17.91
CA GLN A 119 15.60 -16.65 17.09
C GLN A 119 14.31 -15.84 16.93
N ASN A 120 13.76 -15.30 18.02
CA ASN A 120 12.57 -14.44 17.97
C ASN A 120 12.81 -13.21 17.10
N TYR A 121 13.94 -12.52 17.28
CA TYR A 121 14.31 -11.37 16.45
C TYR A 121 14.45 -11.76 14.97
N HIS A 122 15.06 -12.89 14.68
CA HIS A 122 15.18 -13.38 13.30
C HIS A 122 13.82 -13.67 12.68
N GLN A 123 12.92 -14.32 13.43
CA GLN A 123 11.56 -14.64 12.97
C GLN A 123 10.73 -13.37 12.73
N GLU A 124 10.78 -12.40 13.65
CA GLU A 124 10.11 -11.11 13.50
C GLU A 124 10.66 -10.34 12.29
N ASN A 125 11.98 -10.32 12.10
CA ASN A 125 12.60 -9.66 10.95
C ASN A 125 12.17 -10.28 9.61
N MET A 126 12.04 -11.60 9.56
CA MET A 126 11.53 -12.32 8.39
C MET A 126 10.06 -11.96 8.11
N MET A 127 9.21 -11.95 9.13
CA MET A 127 7.81 -11.56 8.99
C MET A 127 7.65 -10.11 8.52
N LEU A 128 8.42 -9.18 9.09
CA LEU A 128 8.40 -7.76 8.68
C LEU A 128 8.86 -7.58 7.23
N LYS A 129 9.86 -8.35 6.78
CA LYS A 129 10.32 -8.33 5.38
C LYS A 129 9.24 -8.82 4.42
N GLU A 130 8.53 -9.89 4.77
CA GLU A 130 7.43 -10.43 3.96
C GLU A 130 6.26 -9.45 3.85
N GLN A 131 5.89 -8.80 4.97
CA GLN A 131 4.89 -7.74 4.97
C GLN A 131 5.31 -6.54 4.13
N LEU A 132 6.57 -6.12 4.22
CA LEU A 132 7.11 -5.03 3.42
C LEU A 132 7.06 -5.36 1.92
N GLU A 133 7.43 -6.58 1.55
CA GLU A 133 7.37 -7.03 0.15
C GLU A 133 5.93 -7.03 -0.38
N THR A 134 4.98 -7.50 0.42
CA THR A 134 3.54 -7.47 0.10
C THR A 134 3.06 -6.03 -0.13
N LEU A 135 3.40 -5.10 0.77
CA LEU A 135 3.04 -3.68 0.64
C LEU A 135 3.66 -3.04 -0.62
N ILE A 136 4.88 -3.40 -0.99
CA ILE A 136 5.53 -2.91 -2.22
C ILE A 136 4.78 -3.40 -3.46
N GLN A 137 4.34 -4.66 -3.46
CA GLN A 137 3.56 -5.24 -4.56
C GLN A 137 2.20 -4.54 -4.69
N GLU A 138 1.48 -4.37 -3.58
CA GLU A 138 0.21 -3.64 -3.55
C GLU A 138 0.37 -2.18 -4.01
N ASN A 139 1.40 -1.48 -3.55
CA ASN A 139 1.70 -0.11 -3.97
C ASN A 139 1.94 -0.03 -5.49
N THR A 140 2.59 -1.04 -6.06
CA THR A 140 2.82 -1.13 -7.51
C THR A 140 1.52 -1.34 -8.28
N ILE A 141 0.62 -2.20 -7.79
CA ILE A 141 -0.71 -2.42 -8.37
C ILE A 141 -1.53 -1.12 -8.31
N LEU A 142 -1.54 -0.45 -7.16
CA LEU A 142 -2.25 0.83 -6.98
C LEU A 142 -1.71 1.92 -7.92
N LYS A 143 -0.39 2.06 -8.06
CA LYS A 143 0.21 3.00 -9.02
C LYS A 143 -0.23 2.72 -10.46
N ARG A 144 -0.29 1.44 -10.86
CA ARG A 144 -0.79 1.05 -12.18
C ARG A 144 -2.27 1.39 -12.34
N ALA A 145 -3.10 1.09 -11.34
CA ALA A 145 -4.53 1.39 -11.36
C ALA A 145 -4.79 2.90 -11.50
N VAL A 146 -4.06 3.72 -10.74
CA VAL A 146 -4.15 5.19 -10.82
C VAL A 146 -3.74 5.70 -12.20
N ALA A 147 -2.66 5.17 -12.79
CA ALA A 147 -2.25 5.56 -14.13
C ALA A 147 -3.32 5.25 -15.19
N VAL A 148 -3.91 4.05 -15.14
CA VAL A 148 -5.01 3.65 -16.04
C VAL A 148 -6.25 4.51 -15.82
N GLN A 149 -6.57 4.84 -14.56
CA GLN A 149 -7.71 5.69 -14.25
C GLN A 149 -7.51 7.12 -14.78
N HIS A 150 -6.30 7.66 -14.66
CA HIS A 150 -5.96 8.97 -15.20
C HIS A 150 -6.03 8.99 -16.73
N GLU A 151 -5.56 7.95 -17.41
CA GLU A 151 -5.68 7.83 -18.87
C GLU A 151 -7.14 7.81 -19.32
N ARG A 152 -7.98 6.99 -18.69
CA ARG A 152 -9.44 6.96 -18.98
C ARG A 152 -10.11 8.30 -18.73
N GLN A 153 -9.77 8.97 -17.63
CA GLN A 153 -10.31 10.29 -17.32
C GLN A 153 -9.97 11.30 -18.43
N LYS A 154 -8.72 11.29 -18.90
CA LYS A 154 -8.28 12.13 -20.01
C LYS A 154 -9.03 11.81 -21.32
N GLU A 155 -9.27 10.54 -21.60
CA GLU A 155 -10.07 10.13 -22.78
C GLU A 155 -11.51 10.66 -22.70
N TYR A 156 -12.15 10.60 -21.53
CA TYR A 156 -13.49 11.16 -21.32
C TYR A 156 -13.52 12.69 -21.50
N GLU A 157 -12.50 13.39 -21.00
CA GLU A 157 -12.38 14.84 -21.19
C GLU A 157 -12.24 15.20 -22.67
N ASN A 158 -11.41 14.47 -23.42
CA ASN A 158 -11.26 14.66 -24.86
C ASN A 158 -12.58 14.38 -25.60
N GLN A 159 -13.25 13.25 -25.33
CA GLN A 159 -14.55 12.92 -25.92
C GLN A 159 -15.61 13.98 -25.61
N SER A 160 -15.60 14.52 -24.40
CA SER A 160 -16.51 15.61 -24.01
C SER A 160 -16.28 16.87 -24.84
N GLN A 161 -15.01 17.25 -25.06
CA GLN A 161 -14.65 18.39 -25.92
C GLN A 161 -15.07 18.16 -27.37
N GLU A 162 -14.81 16.98 -27.93
CA GLU A 162 -15.23 16.60 -29.28
C GLU A 162 -16.75 16.65 -29.44
N LEU A 163 -17.49 16.16 -28.44
CA LEU A 163 -18.95 16.18 -28.42
C LEU A 163 -19.50 17.61 -28.37
N GLN A 164 -18.87 18.50 -27.59
CA GLN A 164 -19.24 19.92 -27.57
C GLN A 164 -18.98 20.59 -28.93
N HIS A 165 -17.83 20.32 -29.54
CA HIS A 165 -17.51 20.81 -30.88
C HIS A 165 -18.52 20.32 -31.92
N LEU A 166 -18.87 19.04 -31.90
CA LEU A 166 -19.85 18.47 -32.83
C LEU A 166 -21.23 19.10 -32.65
N LYS A 167 -21.68 19.34 -31.41
CA LYS A 167 -22.94 20.06 -31.13
C LYS A 167 -22.93 21.46 -31.73
N GLN A 168 -21.82 22.18 -31.63
CA GLN A 168 -21.68 23.51 -32.23
C GLN A 168 -21.79 23.45 -33.76
N VAL A 169 -21.09 22.52 -34.41
CA VAL A 169 -21.14 22.33 -35.87
C VAL A 169 -22.54 21.95 -36.35
N ILE A 170 -23.23 21.04 -35.64
CA ILE A 170 -24.63 20.69 -35.94
C ILE A 170 -25.53 21.92 -35.85
N SER A 171 -25.34 22.75 -34.82
CA SER A 171 -26.14 23.98 -34.64
C SER A 171 -25.92 24.96 -35.79
N GLN A 172 -24.68 25.09 -36.27
CA GLN A 172 -24.36 25.90 -37.45
C GLN A 172 -25.04 25.38 -38.72
N TYR A 173 -25.01 24.06 -38.96
CA TYR A 173 -25.68 23.47 -40.13
C TYR A 173 -27.21 23.62 -40.05
N GLN A 174 -27.81 23.51 -38.87
CA GLN A 174 -29.24 23.75 -38.68
C GLN A 174 -29.62 25.20 -39.03
N GLU A 175 -28.79 26.18 -38.67
CA GLU A 175 -29.01 27.59 -39.01
C GLU A 175 -28.83 27.87 -40.51
N GLN A 176 -27.83 27.26 -41.14
CA GLN A 176 -27.65 27.33 -42.59
C GLN A 176 -28.85 26.74 -43.34
N LEU A 177 -29.36 25.58 -42.90
CA LEU A 177 -30.54 24.95 -43.48
C LEU A 177 -31.76 25.88 -43.38
N ARG A 178 -32.02 26.44 -42.20
CA ARG A 178 -33.12 27.40 -41.98
C ARG A 178 -32.99 28.62 -42.91
N THR A 179 -31.79 29.14 -43.09
CA THR A 179 -31.53 30.28 -43.99
C THR A 179 -31.83 29.93 -45.45
N LEU A 180 -31.40 28.75 -45.90
CA LEU A 180 -31.68 28.25 -47.25
C LEU A 180 -33.17 28.00 -47.47
N GLU A 181 -33.88 27.44 -46.49
CA GLU A 181 -35.33 27.24 -46.53
C GLU A 181 -36.08 28.57 -46.70
N ILE A 182 -35.72 29.59 -45.91
CA ILE A 182 -36.30 30.93 -46.01
C ILE A 182 -36.01 31.55 -47.38
N ASN A 183 -34.77 31.46 -47.87
CA ASN A 183 -34.39 32.00 -49.19
C ASN A 183 -35.16 31.31 -50.32
N ASN A 184 -35.30 29.98 -50.27
CA ASN A 184 -36.04 29.21 -51.27
C ASN A 184 -37.53 29.58 -51.28
N TYR A 185 -38.13 29.75 -50.09
CA TYR A 185 -39.50 30.22 -49.96
C TYR A 185 -39.68 31.62 -50.55
N ALA A 186 -38.79 32.57 -50.21
CA ALA A 186 -38.82 33.93 -50.74
C ALA A 186 -38.72 33.93 -52.28
N LEU A 187 -37.78 33.16 -52.83
CA LEU A 187 -37.60 33.04 -54.28
C LEU A 187 -38.84 32.45 -54.96
N THR A 188 -39.44 31.42 -54.38
CA THR A 188 -40.68 30.80 -54.87
C THR A 188 -41.84 31.79 -54.87
N MET A 189 -41.96 32.61 -53.81
CA MET A 189 -42.98 33.67 -53.71
C MET A 189 -42.78 34.75 -54.78
N HIS A 190 -41.54 35.23 -54.97
CA HIS A 190 -41.22 36.21 -56.01
C HIS A 190 -41.49 35.66 -57.42
N LEU A 191 -41.18 34.39 -57.68
CA LEU A 191 -41.43 33.74 -58.96
C LEU A 191 -42.93 33.66 -59.26
N LYS A 192 -43.75 33.27 -58.28
CA LYS A 192 -45.22 33.28 -58.41
C LYS A 192 -45.76 34.68 -58.68
N GLN A 193 -45.26 35.69 -57.97
CA GLN A 193 -45.66 37.08 -58.18
C GLN A 193 -45.30 37.57 -59.58
N ALA A 194 -44.10 37.25 -60.08
CA ALA A 194 -43.68 37.59 -61.44
C ALA A 194 -44.63 36.95 -62.49
N GLN A 195 -44.96 35.66 -62.34
CA GLN A 195 -45.88 34.94 -63.23
C GLN A 195 -47.32 35.48 -63.20
N GLN A 196 -47.80 35.95 -62.05
CA GLN A 196 -49.14 36.53 -61.91
C GLN A 196 -49.20 37.98 -62.40
N SER A 197 -48.09 38.72 -62.27
CA SER A 197 -47.96 40.09 -62.78
C SER A 197 -47.76 40.13 -64.31
N SER A 198 -47.30 39.04 -64.92
CA SER A 198 -47.32 38.85 -66.37
C SER A 198 -48.73 38.48 -66.86
N ASN A 199 -49.68 39.42 -66.76
CA ASN A 199 -50.97 39.32 -67.44
C ASN A 199 -50.83 39.67 -68.93
N ILE A 200 -50.05 38.87 -69.68
CA ILE A 200 -50.07 38.89 -71.14
C ILE A 200 -50.80 37.62 -71.60
N PRO A 201 -52.07 37.74 -72.05
CA PRO A 201 -52.78 36.64 -72.69
C PRO A 201 -52.08 36.30 -74.01
N GLY A 202 -51.47 35.11 -74.06
CA GLY A 202 -51.22 34.38 -75.31
C GLY A 202 -50.56 35.15 -76.46
N ARG A 203 -49.25 35.38 -76.36
CA ARG A 203 -48.38 35.40 -77.55
C ARG A 203 -47.04 34.75 -77.24
N PHE A 204 -47.05 33.43 -77.13
CA PHE A 204 -45.89 32.66 -77.53
C PHE A 204 -45.89 32.63 -79.06
N ASN A 205 -44.90 33.26 -79.69
CA ASN A 205 -44.61 33.00 -81.09
C ASN A 205 -44.04 31.57 -81.18
N PRO A 206 -44.61 30.67 -82.01
CA PRO A 206 -43.88 29.52 -82.47
C PRO A 206 -42.99 30.00 -83.62
N ASP A 207 -41.96 30.76 -83.31
CA ASP A 207 -40.66 30.72 -83.97
C ASP A 207 -39.70 31.78 -83.41
N VAL A 208 -38.60 31.24 -82.90
CA VAL A 208 -37.24 31.74 -82.65
C VAL A 208 -37.02 32.92 -81.68
N PHE A 209 -36.14 32.64 -80.70
CA PHE A 209 -35.62 33.43 -79.55
C PHE A 209 -36.38 33.29 -78.23
#